data_AF-A0A1F7BSA1-F1
#
_entry.id   AF-A0A1F7BSA1-F1
#
_cell.length_a   1.000
_cell.length_b   1.000
_cell.length_c   1.000
_cell.angle_alpha   90.00
_cell.angle_beta   90.00
_cell.angle_gamma   90.00
#
_symmetry.space_group_name_H-M   'P 1'
#
loop_
_entity.id
_entity.type
_entity.pdbx_description
1 polymer ?
#
loop_
_entity_poly.entity_id
_entity_poly.type
_entity_poly.pdbx_seq_one_letter_code
_entity_poly.pdbx_strand_id
1 'polypeptide(L)'
;MIYDPKSQANDEKLLNDLLDQRTETVHPDKKFRQIMRLRIRQWIHGEPVSARSRFFHFTRIWIGATCAFLIAVTGVVSYSYASPYVGRDNKLYFLKRFVETVELKTAVTPEKQAETYLKFSDRRSDEAKAMKDKGVWDFESLDEMTDDLSQAASAAKTLPPSGKRNALEHKLKERVKEETENLSKIIKGGEEPETDRVSPEGENTPEPLMFAVPKEPEEAQRDLKSTGAESAQPMMLSLPGAQSGTGSVVGSGAVVPKQENEEKQEIRNLKEQLRRLKKVEDELAK
;
A
#
# COMPACT_ATOMS: atom_id res chain seq x y z
N MET A 1 -24.02 -30.40 -37.16
CA MET A 1 -23.49 -30.89 -38.45
C MET A 1 -23.49 -32.40 -38.39
N ILE A 2 -24.34 -33.06 -39.16
CA ILE A 2 -24.34 -34.52 -39.30
C ILE A 2 -23.33 -34.82 -40.40
N TYR A 3 -22.25 -35.50 -40.07
CA TYR A 3 -21.17 -35.83 -41.00
C TYR A 3 -21.59 -37.03 -41.86
N ASP A 4 -21.45 -36.93 -43.18
CA ASP A 4 -21.78 -38.03 -44.11
C ASP A 4 -20.65 -39.09 -44.07
N PRO A 5 -20.95 -40.35 -43.69
CA PRO A 5 -19.96 -41.42 -43.63
C PRO A 5 -19.28 -41.71 -44.97
N LYS A 6 -19.90 -41.35 -46.11
CA LYS A 6 -19.28 -41.53 -47.43
C LYS A 6 -18.12 -40.58 -47.70
N SER A 7 -18.10 -39.41 -47.06
CA SER A 7 -16.99 -38.46 -47.19
C SER A 7 -15.70 -39.00 -46.55
N GLN A 8 -15.82 -39.70 -45.41
CA GLN A 8 -14.66 -40.22 -44.68
C GLN A 8 -13.85 -41.24 -45.49
N ALA A 9 -14.53 -42.10 -46.25
CA ALA A 9 -13.86 -43.12 -47.05
C ALA A 9 -12.98 -42.52 -48.16
N ASN A 10 -13.40 -41.40 -48.74
CA ASN A 10 -12.65 -40.72 -49.81
C ASN A 10 -11.44 -39.96 -49.25
N ASP A 11 -11.59 -39.32 -48.09
CA ASP A 11 -10.51 -38.59 -47.42
C ASP A 11 -9.39 -39.54 -46.95
N GLU A 12 -9.75 -40.72 -46.43
CA GLU A 12 -8.76 -41.73 -46.04
C GLU A 12 -7.98 -42.27 -47.25
N LYS A 13 -8.65 -42.40 -48.40
CA LYS A 13 -7.99 -42.84 -49.63
C LYS A 13 -6.99 -41.79 -50.13
N LEU A 14 -7.41 -40.52 -50.20
CA LEU A 14 -6.53 -39.40 -50.58
C LEU A 14 -5.34 -39.26 -49.63
N LEU A 15 -5.54 -39.45 -48.32
CA LEU A 15 -4.45 -39.37 -47.35
C LEU A 15 -3.43 -40.50 -47.51
N ASN A 16 -3.89 -41.73 -47.77
CA ASN A 16 -2.99 -42.86 -48.01
C ASN A 16 -2.24 -42.68 -49.34
N ASP A 17 -2.91 -42.21 -50.39
CA ASP A 17 -2.26 -41.93 -51.68
C ASP A 17 -1.16 -40.86 -51.53
N LEU A 18 -1.42 -39.78 -50.78
CA LEU A 18 -0.41 -38.74 -50.53
C LEU A 18 0.76 -39.19 -49.66
N LEU A 19 0.53 -40.12 -48.71
CA LEU A 19 1.58 -40.67 -47.86
C LEU A 19 2.45 -41.68 -48.62
N ASP A 20 1.86 -42.47 -49.50
CA ASP A 20 2.59 -43.45 -50.30
C ASP A 20 3.39 -42.76 -51.42
N GLN A 21 2.87 -41.67 -52.01
CA GLN A 21 3.55 -40.96 -53.10
C GLN A 21 4.85 -40.24 -52.68
N ARG A 22 5.13 -40.08 -51.38
CA ARG A 22 6.33 -39.38 -50.87
C ARG A 22 7.36 -40.27 -50.14
N THR A 23 7.16 -41.58 -50.03
CA THR A 23 7.96 -42.43 -49.11
C THR A 23 8.90 -43.44 -49.79
N GLU A 24 9.31 -43.22 -51.05
CA GLU A 24 10.22 -44.14 -51.75
C GLU A 24 11.60 -44.34 -51.08
N THR A 25 12.02 -43.44 -50.19
CA THR A 25 13.37 -43.54 -49.56
C THR A 25 13.38 -43.61 -48.04
N VAL A 26 12.29 -43.30 -47.36
CA VAL A 26 12.22 -43.34 -45.89
C VAL A 26 10.89 -43.96 -45.47
N HIS A 27 10.96 -45.15 -44.88
CA HIS A 27 9.81 -45.81 -44.27
C HIS A 27 9.73 -45.41 -42.78
N PRO A 28 8.90 -44.41 -42.42
CA PRO A 28 8.75 -44.05 -41.02
C PRO A 28 8.19 -45.23 -40.23
N ASP A 29 8.64 -45.36 -38.99
CA ASP A 29 8.16 -46.36 -38.05
C ASP A 29 6.62 -46.28 -37.91
N LYS A 30 5.98 -47.43 -37.67
CA LYS A 30 4.53 -47.55 -37.53
C LYS A 30 4.00 -46.61 -36.44
N LYS A 31 4.76 -46.41 -35.36
CA LYS A 31 4.42 -45.46 -34.29
C LYS A 31 4.34 -44.02 -34.81
N PHE A 32 5.31 -43.60 -35.62
CA PHE A 32 5.32 -42.26 -36.20
C PHE A 32 4.11 -42.04 -37.12
N ARG A 33 3.77 -43.02 -37.98
CA ARG A 33 2.60 -42.92 -38.86
C ARG A 33 1.29 -42.82 -38.07
N GLN A 34 1.15 -43.58 -36.98
CA GLN A 34 -0.02 -43.48 -36.10
C GLN A 34 -0.13 -42.11 -35.44
N ILE A 35 0.98 -41.58 -34.91
CA ILE A 35 1.01 -40.24 -34.29
C ILE A 35 0.68 -39.15 -35.33
N MET A 36 1.25 -39.22 -36.53
CA MET A 36 0.97 -38.25 -37.60
C MET A 36 -0.47 -38.32 -38.10
N ARG A 37 -1.04 -39.53 -38.24
CA ARG A 37 -2.47 -39.68 -38.58
C ARG A 37 -3.37 -39.02 -37.55
N LEU A 38 -3.09 -39.22 -36.25
CA LEU A 38 -3.86 -38.57 -35.18
C LEU A 38 -3.73 -37.04 -35.24
N ARG A 39 -2.53 -36.51 -35.51
CA ARG A 39 -2.28 -35.07 -35.60
C ARG A 39 -2.94 -34.42 -36.81
N ILE A 40 -2.87 -35.08 -37.97
CA ILE A 40 -3.52 -34.61 -39.21
C ILE A 40 -5.04 -34.69 -39.06
N ARG A 41 -5.58 -35.74 -38.44
CA ARG A 41 -7.02 -35.85 -38.15
C ARG A 41 -7.50 -34.73 -37.24
N GLN A 42 -6.72 -34.40 -36.20
CA GLN A 42 -6.99 -33.26 -35.32
C GLN A 42 -6.96 -31.91 -36.06
N TRP A 43 -6.05 -31.75 -37.02
CA TRP A 43 -5.91 -30.51 -37.79
C TRP A 43 -6.98 -30.34 -38.87
N ILE A 44 -7.28 -31.39 -39.65
CA ILE A 44 -8.25 -31.37 -40.75
C ILE A 44 -9.68 -31.27 -40.24
N HIS A 45 -10.05 -32.08 -39.23
CA HIS A 45 -11.42 -32.08 -38.75
C HIS A 45 -11.70 -31.00 -37.72
N GLY A 46 -10.68 -30.20 -37.35
CA GLY A 46 -10.77 -29.15 -36.35
C GLY A 46 -11.65 -29.62 -35.19
N GLU A 47 -11.35 -30.81 -34.63
CA GLU A 47 -12.20 -31.40 -33.60
C GLU A 47 -12.44 -30.30 -32.57
N PRO A 48 -13.70 -29.85 -32.38
CA PRO A 48 -13.97 -28.68 -31.58
C PRO A 48 -13.38 -29.02 -30.23
N VAL A 49 -12.28 -28.33 -29.84
CA VAL A 49 -11.57 -28.57 -28.58
C VAL A 49 -12.64 -28.90 -27.58
N SER A 50 -12.63 -30.16 -27.11
CA SER A 50 -13.82 -30.76 -26.50
C SER A 50 -14.41 -29.74 -25.55
N ALA A 51 -15.72 -29.55 -25.51
CA ALA A 51 -16.32 -28.49 -24.67
C ALA A 51 -15.72 -28.51 -23.24
N ARG A 52 -15.36 -29.72 -22.80
CA ARG A 52 -14.55 -30.03 -21.61
C ARG A 52 -13.15 -29.38 -21.58
N SER A 53 -12.33 -29.48 -22.63
CA SER A 53 -11.02 -28.80 -22.73
C SER A 53 -11.16 -27.27 -22.70
N ARG A 54 -12.11 -26.68 -23.43
CA ARG A 54 -12.35 -25.23 -23.40
C ARG A 54 -12.79 -24.76 -22.00
N PHE A 55 -13.64 -25.54 -21.35
CA PHE A 55 -14.05 -25.29 -19.96
C PHE A 55 -12.86 -25.36 -18.99
N PHE A 56 -11.95 -26.33 -19.15
CA PHE A 56 -10.74 -26.41 -18.32
C PHE A 56 -9.77 -25.25 -18.53
N HIS A 57 -9.61 -24.74 -19.75
CA HIS A 57 -8.80 -23.54 -19.98
C HIS A 57 -9.44 -22.29 -19.38
N PHE A 58 -10.74 -22.10 -19.58
CA PHE A 58 -11.48 -20.98 -19.00
C PHE A 58 -11.40 -20.99 -17.47
N THR A 59 -11.70 -22.11 -16.82
CA THR A 59 -11.60 -22.25 -15.36
C THR A 59 -10.19 -21.97 -14.84
N ARG A 60 -9.12 -22.45 -15.50
CA ARG A 60 -7.74 -22.11 -15.10
C ARG A 60 -7.45 -20.61 -15.19
N ILE A 61 -7.94 -19.94 -16.23
CA ILE A 61 -7.78 -18.48 -16.38
C ILE A 61 -8.53 -17.75 -15.25
N TRP A 62 -9.76 -18.13 -14.95
CA TRP A 62 -10.53 -17.51 -13.87
C TRP A 62 -9.95 -17.76 -12.49
N ILE A 63 -9.45 -18.95 -12.22
CA ILE A 63 -8.75 -19.26 -10.96
C ILE A 63 -7.50 -18.36 -10.85
N GLY A 64 -6.68 -18.28 -11.91
CA GLY A 64 -5.51 -17.42 -11.93
C GLY A 64 -5.85 -15.94 -11.71
N ALA A 65 -6.87 -15.43 -12.41
CA ALA A 65 -7.35 -14.06 -12.25
C ALA A 65 -7.90 -13.79 -10.84
N THR A 66 -8.64 -14.75 -10.27
CA THR A 66 -9.17 -14.63 -8.90
C THR A 66 -8.05 -14.61 -7.87
N CYS A 67 -7.04 -15.48 -8.00
CA CYS A 67 -5.87 -15.46 -7.14
C CYS A 67 -5.10 -14.13 -7.25
N ALA A 68 -4.86 -13.64 -8.46
CA ALA A 68 -4.20 -12.36 -8.68
C ALA A 68 -4.99 -11.19 -8.07
N PHE A 69 -6.31 -11.20 -8.25
CA PHE A 69 -7.19 -10.20 -7.64
C PHE A 69 -7.15 -10.26 -6.11
N LEU A 70 -7.21 -11.45 -5.51
CA LEU A 70 -7.12 -11.61 -4.06
C LEU A 70 -5.78 -11.11 -3.51
N ILE A 71 -4.66 -11.39 -4.18
CA ILE A 71 -3.33 -10.88 -3.80
C ILE A 71 -3.29 -9.35 -3.90
N ALA A 72 -3.86 -8.77 -4.96
CA ALA A 72 -3.92 -7.33 -5.12
C ALA A 72 -4.75 -6.67 -4.00
N VAL A 73 -5.93 -7.21 -3.68
CA VAL A 73 -6.80 -6.70 -2.62
C VAL A 73 -6.14 -6.82 -1.25
N THR A 74 -5.55 -7.98 -0.91
CA THR A 74 -4.88 -8.15 0.38
C THR A 74 -3.64 -7.27 0.51
N GLY A 75 -2.90 -7.05 -0.58
CA GLY A 75 -1.79 -6.10 -0.62
C GLY A 75 -2.22 -4.67 -0.31
N VAL A 76 -3.32 -4.19 -0.92
CA VAL A 76 -3.87 -2.85 -0.66
C VAL A 76 -4.36 -2.72 0.79
N VAL A 77 -5.07 -3.73 1.30
CA VAL A 77 -5.52 -3.76 2.71
C VAL A 77 -4.32 -3.69 3.65
N SER A 78 -3.30 -4.54 3.44
CA SER A 78 -2.11 -4.61 4.28
C SER A 78 -1.34 -3.28 4.27
N TYR A 79 -1.14 -2.68 3.09
CA TYR A 79 -0.50 -1.37 2.97
C TYR A 79 -1.31 -0.28 3.67
N SER A 80 -2.63 -0.22 3.45
CA SER A 80 -3.49 0.81 4.04
C SER A 80 -3.48 0.78 5.57
N TYR A 81 -3.36 -0.41 6.14
CA TYR A 81 -3.40 -0.64 7.57
C TYR A 81 -2.03 -0.48 8.24
N ALA A 82 -0.94 -0.82 7.56
CA ALA A 82 0.42 -0.71 8.10
C ALA A 82 1.07 0.67 7.89
N SER A 83 0.62 1.44 6.89
CA SER A 83 1.25 2.72 6.54
C SER A 83 0.81 3.85 7.48
N PRO A 84 1.76 4.59 8.11
CA PRO A 84 1.43 5.77 8.89
C PRO A 84 1.04 6.97 8.01
N TYR A 85 1.32 6.92 6.70
CA TYR A 85 0.97 7.98 5.75
C TYR A 85 -0.47 7.89 5.24
N VAL A 86 -1.19 6.81 5.57
CA VAL A 86 -2.62 6.68 5.29
C VAL A 86 -3.38 7.28 6.47
N GLY A 87 -3.37 8.62 6.51
CA GLY A 87 -4.18 9.44 7.40
C GLY A 87 -5.57 9.74 6.82
N ARG A 88 -6.34 10.56 7.51
CA ARG A 88 -7.77 10.80 7.22
C ARG A 88 -8.07 11.33 5.81
N ASP A 89 -7.20 12.18 5.29
CA ASP A 89 -7.35 12.74 3.94
C ASP A 89 -7.11 11.71 2.82
N ASN A 90 -6.53 10.55 3.16
CA ASN A 90 -6.25 9.51 2.20
C ASN A 90 -7.51 8.70 1.87
N LYS A 91 -7.76 8.46 0.58
CA LYS A 91 -8.87 7.64 0.11
C LYS A 91 -8.86 6.21 0.67
N LEU A 92 -7.72 5.68 1.10
CA LEU A 92 -7.62 4.33 1.69
C LEU A 92 -7.92 4.30 3.19
N TYR A 93 -8.16 5.44 3.83
CA TYR A 93 -8.41 5.52 5.28
C TYR A 93 -9.68 4.77 5.71
N PHE A 94 -10.73 4.74 4.88
CA PHE A 94 -11.92 3.95 5.18
C PHE A 94 -11.60 2.47 5.37
N LEU A 95 -10.64 1.94 4.60
CA LEU A 95 -10.24 0.55 4.64
C LEU A 95 -9.50 0.25 5.94
N LYS A 96 -8.62 1.16 6.36
CA LYS A 96 -7.95 1.11 7.66
C LYS A 96 -8.96 1.07 8.81
N ARG A 97 -9.92 2.02 8.85
CA ARG A 97 -10.99 2.05 9.87
C ARG A 97 -11.88 0.81 9.84
N PHE A 98 -12.14 0.25 8.66
CA PHE A 98 -12.88 -1.00 8.54
C PHE A 98 -12.11 -2.17 9.20
N VAL A 99 -10.82 -2.32 8.93
CA VAL A 99 -9.99 -3.36 9.54
C VAL A 99 -9.91 -3.19 11.06
N GLU A 100 -9.73 -1.96 11.54
CA GLU A 100 -9.73 -1.66 12.98
C GLU A 100 -11.08 -2.00 13.64
N THR A 101 -12.19 -1.71 12.98
CA THR A 101 -13.53 -2.09 13.47
C THR A 101 -13.68 -3.60 13.56
N VAL A 102 -13.19 -4.34 12.56
CA VAL A 102 -13.21 -5.81 12.58
C VAL A 102 -12.32 -6.33 13.71
N GLU A 103 -11.11 -5.81 13.86
CA GLU A 103 -10.18 -6.20 14.92
C GLU A 103 -10.79 -5.99 16.32
N LEU A 104 -11.39 -4.82 16.55
CA LEU A 104 -12.07 -4.51 17.80
C LEU A 104 -13.28 -5.43 18.04
N LYS A 105 -14.09 -5.73 17.02
CA LYS A 105 -15.20 -6.68 17.13
C LYS A 105 -14.74 -8.11 17.43
N THR A 106 -13.55 -8.49 16.95
CA THR A 106 -12.95 -9.80 17.25
C THR A 106 -12.26 -9.87 18.61
N ALA A 107 -11.97 -8.72 19.23
CA ALA A 107 -11.46 -8.63 20.60
C ALA A 107 -12.60 -8.86 21.62
N VAL A 108 -12.95 -10.12 21.85
CA VAL A 108 -14.10 -10.50 22.71
C VAL A 108 -13.81 -10.30 24.20
N THR A 109 -12.54 -10.40 24.63
CA THR A 109 -12.17 -10.27 26.05
C THR A 109 -11.76 -8.83 26.37
N PRO A 110 -12.03 -8.32 27.60
CA PRO A 110 -11.61 -6.98 27.99
C PRO A 110 -10.08 -6.78 27.92
N GLU A 111 -9.31 -7.85 28.15
CA GLU A 111 -7.85 -7.85 27.96
C GLU A 111 -7.50 -7.55 26.49
N LYS A 112 -8.12 -8.26 25.54
CA LYS A 112 -7.89 -8.05 24.12
C LYS A 112 -8.39 -6.70 23.64
N GLN A 113 -9.50 -6.21 24.17
CA GLN A 113 -10.02 -4.88 23.83
C GLN A 113 -9.04 -3.80 24.26
N ALA A 114 -8.55 -3.87 25.50
CA ALA A 114 -7.59 -2.91 26.00
C ALA A 114 -6.25 -2.95 25.24
N GLU A 115 -5.75 -4.15 24.90
CA GLU A 115 -4.58 -4.30 24.00
C GLU A 115 -4.84 -3.71 22.61
N THR A 116 -6.04 -3.90 22.07
CA THR A 116 -6.42 -3.41 20.74
C THR A 116 -6.51 -1.89 20.71
N TYR A 117 -7.14 -1.27 21.71
CA TYR A 117 -7.17 0.19 21.84
C TYR A 117 -5.78 0.78 22.06
N LEU A 118 -4.95 0.16 22.90
CA LEU A 118 -3.56 0.59 23.07
C LEU A 118 -2.81 0.57 21.73
N LYS A 119 -2.96 -0.52 20.96
CA LYS A 119 -2.40 -0.65 19.62
C LYS A 119 -2.94 0.41 18.63
N PHE A 120 -4.20 0.79 18.73
CA PHE A 120 -4.75 1.88 17.91
C PHE A 120 -4.12 3.22 18.31
N SER A 121 -3.97 3.51 19.61
CA SER A 121 -3.31 4.73 20.07
C SER A 121 -1.86 4.84 19.57
N ASP A 122 -1.12 3.74 19.49
CA ASP A 122 0.23 3.72 18.93
C ASP A 122 0.24 4.16 17.46
N ARG A 123 -0.72 3.65 16.68
CA ARG A 123 -0.85 4.02 15.26
C ARG A 123 -1.25 5.47 15.07
N ARG A 124 -2.14 5.99 15.91
CA ARG A 124 -2.54 7.39 15.88
C ARG A 124 -1.37 8.31 16.19
N SER A 125 -0.50 7.92 17.13
CA SER A 125 0.77 8.61 17.38
C SER A 125 1.68 8.60 16.15
N ASP A 126 1.83 7.44 15.48
CA ASP A 126 2.64 7.32 14.27
C ASP A 126 2.07 8.12 13.08
N GLU A 127 0.75 8.15 12.91
CA GLU A 127 0.04 8.98 11.93
C GLU A 127 0.31 10.47 12.19
N ALA A 128 0.14 10.92 13.43
CA ALA A 128 0.39 12.31 13.81
C ALA A 128 1.85 12.72 13.57
N LYS A 129 2.82 11.85 13.88
CA LYS A 129 4.24 12.07 13.60
C LYS A 129 4.51 12.15 12.09
N ALA A 130 3.98 11.22 11.31
CA ALA A 130 4.16 11.19 9.86
C ALA A 130 3.53 12.41 9.14
N MET A 131 2.46 12.97 9.69
CA MET A 131 1.86 14.22 9.20
C MET A 131 2.68 15.44 9.61
N LYS A 132 3.19 15.46 10.86
CA LYS A 132 4.10 16.50 11.33
C LYS A 132 5.35 16.59 10.47
N ASP A 133 5.91 15.46 10.04
CA ASP A 133 7.08 15.42 9.15
C ASP A 133 6.79 16.05 7.77
N LYS A 134 5.52 16.15 7.37
CA LYS A 134 5.07 16.88 6.18
C LYS A 134 4.75 18.36 6.46
N GLY A 135 4.97 18.83 7.68
CA GLY A 135 4.65 20.19 8.11
C GLY A 135 3.18 20.43 8.42
N VAL A 136 2.38 19.36 8.63
CA VAL A 136 0.94 19.48 8.94
C VAL A 136 0.64 18.77 10.25
N TRP A 137 0.03 19.48 11.21
CA TRP A 137 -0.44 18.85 12.43
C TRP A 137 -1.78 18.15 12.23
N ASP A 138 -1.82 16.83 12.47
CA ASP A 138 -3.05 16.05 12.49
C ASP A 138 -3.62 16.01 13.92
N PHE A 139 -4.34 17.07 14.30
CA PHE A 139 -4.92 17.21 15.63
C PHE A 139 -5.98 16.16 15.91
N GLU A 140 -6.67 15.68 14.89
CA GLU A 140 -7.70 14.69 15.05
C GLU A 140 -7.14 13.30 15.29
N SER A 141 -5.99 12.94 14.71
CA SER A 141 -5.25 11.74 15.12
C SER A 141 -4.80 11.83 16.58
N LEU A 142 -4.37 13.00 17.06
CA LEU A 142 -4.03 13.19 18.47
C LEU A 142 -5.26 13.06 19.40
N ASP A 143 -6.43 13.51 18.95
CA ASP A 143 -7.68 13.35 19.70
C ASP A 143 -8.09 11.87 19.76
N GLU A 144 -8.10 11.18 18.61
CA GLU A 144 -8.38 9.74 18.52
C GLU A 144 -7.39 8.92 19.37
N MET A 145 -6.10 9.29 19.39
CA MET A 145 -5.09 8.67 20.25
C MET A 145 -5.48 8.75 21.74
N THR A 146 -5.95 9.92 22.18
CA THR A 146 -6.33 10.16 23.57
C THR A 146 -7.60 9.38 23.93
N ASP A 147 -8.57 9.33 23.01
CA ASP A 147 -9.78 8.54 23.15
C ASP A 147 -9.48 7.03 23.22
N ASP A 148 -8.55 6.53 22.40
CA ASP A 148 -8.11 5.15 22.41
C ASP A 148 -7.39 4.81 23.73
N LEU A 149 -6.53 5.67 24.25
CA LEU A 149 -5.89 5.48 25.56
C LEU A 149 -6.91 5.45 26.71
N SER A 150 -7.91 6.34 26.66
CA SER A 150 -9.02 6.37 27.62
C SER A 150 -9.87 5.08 27.58
N GLN A 151 -10.18 4.59 26.38
CA GLN A 151 -10.90 3.32 26.18
C GLN A 151 -10.06 2.11 26.62
N ALA A 152 -8.75 2.12 26.36
CA ALA A 152 -7.83 1.08 26.83
C ALA A 152 -7.77 1.04 28.36
N ALA A 153 -7.65 2.20 29.02
CA ALA A 153 -7.68 2.32 30.47
C ALA A 153 -9.00 1.82 31.07
N SER A 154 -10.13 2.19 30.46
CA SER A 154 -11.46 1.75 30.87
C SER A 154 -11.63 0.24 30.76
N ALA A 155 -11.21 -0.35 29.63
CA ALA A 155 -11.26 -1.80 29.44
C ALA A 155 -10.31 -2.54 30.41
N ALA A 156 -9.11 -2.01 30.66
CA ALA A 156 -8.16 -2.58 31.64
C ALA A 156 -8.74 -2.61 33.07
N LYS A 157 -9.49 -1.58 33.48
CA LYS A 157 -10.14 -1.51 34.79
C LYS A 157 -11.20 -2.60 35.01
N THR A 158 -11.84 -3.07 33.94
CA THR A 158 -12.83 -4.16 34.03
C THR A 158 -12.21 -5.54 34.28
N LEU A 159 -10.88 -5.67 34.16
CA LEU A 159 -10.19 -6.92 34.42
C LEU A 159 -10.12 -7.24 35.93
N PRO A 160 -10.19 -8.53 36.31
CA PRO A 160 -9.92 -8.93 37.68
C PRO A 160 -8.47 -8.60 38.08
N PRO A 161 -8.22 -8.29 39.36
CA PRO A 161 -6.88 -8.00 39.87
C PRO A 161 -5.97 -9.21 39.62
N SER A 162 -5.06 -9.07 38.66
CA SER A 162 -4.20 -10.14 38.17
C SER A 162 -2.89 -9.55 37.65
N GLY A 163 -1.84 -10.37 37.56
CA GLY A 163 -0.55 -9.91 37.02
C GLY A 163 -0.66 -9.33 35.60
N LYS A 164 -1.59 -9.85 34.79
CA LYS A 164 -1.88 -9.34 33.44
C LYS A 164 -2.46 -7.93 33.47
N ARG A 165 -3.45 -7.68 34.34
CA ARG A 165 -4.02 -6.35 34.53
C ARG A 165 -2.93 -5.34 34.93
N ASN A 166 -2.10 -5.70 35.92
CA ASN A 166 -1.03 -4.81 36.39
C ASN A 166 0.00 -4.51 35.29
N ALA A 167 0.36 -5.51 34.49
CA ALA A 167 1.28 -5.33 33.36
C ALA A 167 0.69 -4.40 32.28
N LEU A 168 -0.61 -4.51 32.02
CA LEU A 168 -1.31 -3.67 31.06
C LEU A 168 -1.47 -2.22 31.57
N GLU A 169 -1.84 -2.04 32.84
CA GLU A 169 -1.90 -0.72 33.49
C GLU A 169 -0.53 -0.04 33.50
N HIS A 170 0.56 -0.79 33.72
CA HIS A 170 1.92 -0.27 33.63
C HIS A 170 2.24 0.25 32.23
N LYS A 171 1.98 -0.57 31.19
CA LYS A 171 2.18 -0.16 29.79
C LYS A 171 1.37 1.09 29.44
N LEU A 172 0.12 1.17 29.90
CA LEU A 172 -0.72 2.34 29.69
C LEU A 172 -0.14 3.59 30.37
N LYS A 173 0.33 3.47 31.62
CA LYS A 173 0.97 4.58 32.35
C LYS A 173 2.24 5.06 31.65
N GLU A 174 3.10 4.15 31.25
CA GLU A 174 4.32 4.49 30.49
C GLU A 174 3.97 5.22 29.20
N ARG A 175 2.98 4.71 28.45
CA ARG A 175 2.58 5.30 27.18
C ARG A 175 1.97 6.68 27.32
N VAL A 176 1.04 6.86 28.26
CA VAL A 176 0.44 8.18 28.55
C VAL A 176 1.52 9.17 28.95
N LYS A 177 2.47 8.77 29.80
CA LYS A 177 3.58 9.63 30.23
C LYS A 177 4.49 10.02 29.08
N GLU A 178 4.84 9.07 28.20
CA GLU A 178 5.65 9.36 27.01
C GLU A 178 4.97 10.39 26.11
N GLU A 179 3.67 10.24 25.86
CA GLU A 179 2.92 11.16 25.00
C GLU A 179 2.69 12.54 25.64
N THR A 180 2.48 12.61 26.96
CA THR A 180 2.41 13.90 27.66
C THR A 180 3.74 14.63 27.62
N GLU A 181 4.85 13.92 27.80
CA GLU A 181 6.20 14.48 27.67
C GLU A 181 6.46 14.98 26.24
N ASN A 182 6.14 14.18 25.22
CA ASN A 182 6.30 14.55 23.81
C ASN A 182 5.49 15.79 23.44
N LEU A 183 4.19 15.83 23.79
CA LEU A 183 3.35 17.01 23.54
C LEU A 183 3.82 18.23 24.33
N SER A 184 4.31 18.05 25.56
CA SER A 184 4.84 19.17 26.34
C SER A 184 6.11 19.76 25.71
N LYS A 185 6.98 18.92 25.13
CA LYS A 185 8.18 19.37 24.41
C LYS A 185 7.81 20.15 23.14
N ILE A 186 6.80 19.68 22.41
CA ILE A 186 6.28 20.36 21.22
C ILE A 186 5.74 21.74 21.59
N ILE A 187 4.90 21.84 22.63
CA ILE A 187 4.30 23.11 23.05
C ILE A 187 5.39 24.10 23.51
N LYS A 188 6.40 23.63 24.26
CA LYS A 188 7.51 24.47 24.71
C LYS A 188 8.43 24.89 23.58
N GLY A 189 8.71 24.00 22.63
CA GLY A 189 9.56 24.29 21.47
C GLY A 189 8.91 25.27 20.49
N GLY A 190 7.57 25.29 20.40
CA GLY A 190 6.84 26.32 19.65
C GLY A 190 6.68 27.65 20.39
N GLU A 191 7.06 27.73 21.67
CA GLU A 191 7.05 28.97 22.46
C GLU A 191 8.41 29.68 22.49
N GLU A 192 9.46 29.11 21.87
CA GLU A 192 10.71 29.87 21.65
C GLU A 192 10.42 30.98 20.63
N PRO A 193 10.48 32.25 21.04
CA PRO A 193 10.25 33.35 20.11
C PRO A 193 11.30 33.26 19.00
N GLU A 194 10.88 33.39 17.73
CA GLU A 194 11.77 33.75 16.62
C GLU A 194 12.38 35.17 16.80
N THR A 195 12.71 35.57 18.02
CA THR A 195 13.59 36.70 18.28
C THR A 195 14.98 36.29 17.82
N ASP A 196 15.39 36.89 16.71
CA ASP A 196 16.77 36.91 16.20
C ASP A 196 17.19 35.75 15.29
N ARG A 197 16.31 35.32 14.37
CA ARG A 197 16.80 34.98 13.02
C ARG A 197 17.24 36.26 12.32
N VAL A 198 18.36 36.80 12.77
CA VAL A 198 19.21 37.69 11.98
C VAL A 198 19.44 36.95 10.67
N SER A 199 18.82 37.42 9.59
CA SER A 199 19.18 36.97 8.25
C SER A 199 20.69 37.12 8.12
N PRO A 200 21.45 36.05 7.82
CA PRO A 200 22.80 36.23 7.33
C PRO A 200 22.69 36.84 5.92
N GLU A 201 22.46 38.14 5.85
CA GLU A 201 22.91 38.94 4.70
C GLU A 201 24.44 38.88 4.73
N GLY A 202 25.00 37.94 3.98
CA GLY A 202 26.44 37.72 4.01
C GLY A 202 26.87 36.51 3.21
N GLU A 203 26.63 36.55 1.90
CA GLU A 203 27.66 36.27 0.90
C GLU A 203 28.58 35.08 1.19
N ASN A 204 28.14 33.87 0.83
CA ASN A 204 29.07 32.81 0.45
C ASN A 204 28.38 31.93 -0.58
N THR A 205 28.75 32.15 -1.84
CA THR A 205 28.44 31.27 -2.96
C THR A 205 29.13 29.92 -2.70
N PRO A 206 28.41 28.81 -2.47
CA PRO A 206 29.05 27.52 -2.37
C PRO A 206 29.55 27.10 -3.77
N GLU A 207 30.85 26.84 -3.87
CA GLU A 207 31.44 26.20 -5.05
C GLU A 207 30.68 24.90 -5.38
N PRO A 208 30.53 24.53 -6.67
CA PRO A 208 29.85 23.32 -7.07
C PRO A 208 30.58 22.09 -6.54
N LEU A 209 29.97 21.44 -5.53
CA LEU A 209 30.33 20.11 -5.06
C LEU A 209 30.23 19.11 -6.21
N MET A 210 31.39 18.74 -6.76
CA MET A 210 31.54 17.60 -7.66
C MET A 210 31.12 16.34 -6.90
N PHE A 211 29.91 15.84 -7.19
CA PHE A 211 29.45 14.55 -6.70
C PHE A 211 30.37 13.45 -7.24
N ALA A 212 31.21 12.90 -6.37
CA ALA A 212 31.90 11.65 -6.63
C ALA A 212 30.85 10.55 -6.76
N VAL A 213 30.67 10.06 -8.00
CA VAL A 213 29.87 8.87 -8.30
C VAL A 213 30.46 7.70 -7.49
N PRO A 214 29.69 7.09 -6.57
CA PRO A 214 30.15 5.90 -5.88
C PRO A 214 30.31 4.77 -6.91
N LYS A 215 31.53 4.21 -6.99
CA LYS A 215 31.78 2.98 -7.76
C LYS A 215 30.94 1.85 -7.15
N GLU A 216 30.00 1.33 -7.93
CA GLU A 216 29.28 0.10 -7.61
C GLU A 216 30.27 -1.08 -7.47
N PRO A 217 30.07 -1.98 -6.50
CA PRO A 217 30.81 -3.23 -6.44
C PRO A 217 30.36 -4.17 -7.56
N GLU A 218 31.26 -4.34 -8.54
CA GLU A 218 31.19 -5.25 -9.66
C GLU A 218 31.41 -6.71 -9.21
N GLU A 219 30.47 -7.31 -8.48
CA GLU A 219 30.57 -8.74 -8.13
C GLU A 219 29.19 -9.36 -7.80
N ALA A 220 28.40 -9.67 -8.83
CA ALA A 220 27.45 -10.80 -8.87
C ALA A 220 26.65 -10.82 -10.19
N GLN A 221 27.33 -10.96 -11.33
CA GLN A 221 26.69 -11.42 -12.56
C GLN A 221 27.08 -12.88 -12.80
N ARG A 222 26.32 -13.80 -12.21
CA ARG A 222 26.19 -15.17 -12.71
C ARG A 222 24.70 -15.50 -12.86
N ASP A 223 24.37 -15.85 -14.09
CA ASP A 223 23.28 -16.74 -14.50
C ASP A 223 21.85 -16.29 -14.29
N LEU A 224 21.38 -15.36 -15.13
CA LEU A 224 19.99 -15.38 -15.63
C LEU A 224 19.98 -14.99 -17.13
N LYS A 225 20.24 -16.00 -17.97
CA LYS A 225 20.02 -15.94 -19.41
C LYS A 225 18.53 -16.13 -19.72
N SER A 226 18.05 -15.28 -20.62
CA SER A 226 16.94 -15.47 -21.55
C SER A 226 15.51 -15.57 -20.98
N THR A 227 14.79 -14.45 -21.01
CA THR A 227 13.52 -14.36 -21.72
C THR A 227 13.35 -12.93 -22.25
N GLY A 228 13.11 -12.81 -23.54
CA GLY A 228 13.02 -11.54 -24.26
C GLY A 228 11.87 -10.66 -23.76
N ALA A 229 12.19 -9.41 -23.47
CA ALA A 229 11.22 -8.34 -23.32
C ALA A 229 11.34 -7.41 -24.53
N GLU A 230 10.24 -7.36 -25.26
CA GLU A 230 10.00 -6.59 -26.46
C GLU A 230 10.00 -5.09 -26.15
N SER A 231 10.73 -4.34 -26.97
CA SER A 231 10.91 -2.89 -26.93
C SER A 231 9.58 -2.15 -27.10
N ALA A 232 9.03 -1.62 -26.01
CA ALA A 232 7.98 -0.60 -26.05
C ALA A 232 8.62 0.79 -25.98
N GLN A 233 8.49 1.55 -27.08
CA GLN A 233 8.92 2.94 -27.19
C GLN A 233 8.08 3.85 -26.26
N PRO A 234 8.68 4.86 -25.61
CA PRO A 234 7.91 5.88 -24.88
C PRO A 234 7.27 6.86 -25.87
N MET A 235 5.94 6.91 -25.89
CA MET A 235 5.19 8.00 -26.52
C MET A 235 5.40 9.29 -25.73
N MET A 236 6.08 10.25 -26.35
CA MET A 236 6.19 11.63 -25.90
C MET A 236 4.79 12.28 -25.90
N LEU A 237 4.24 12.54 -24.72
CA LEU A 237 3.01 13.32 -24.55
C LEU A 237 3.37 14.81 -24.55
N SER A 238 3.06 15.50 -25.65
CA SER A 238 3.23 16.96 -25.76
C SER A 238 2.19 17.69 -24.88
N LEU A 239 2.64 18.40 -23.86
CA LEU A 239 1.83 19.33 -23.06
C LEU A 239 1.65 20.66 -23.82
N PRO A 240 0.43 21.20 -23.94
CA PRO A 240 0.20 22.51 -24.56
C PRO A 240 0.41 23.67 -23.56
N GLY A 241 1.20 24.65 -24.00
CA GLY A 241 0.93 26.09 -23.86
C GLY A 241 0.90 26.68 -22.45
N ALA A 242 2.08 27.08 -21.96
CA ALA A 242 2.18 28.10 -20.91
C ALA A 242 1.67 29.46 -21.46
N GLN A 243 0.54 29.94 -20.93
CA GLN A 243 0.11 31.33 -21.15
C GLN A 243 0.80 32.22 -20.12
N SER A 244 1.68 33.10 -20.62
CA SER A 244 2.30 34.18 -19.87
C SER A 244 1.27 35.29 -19.59
N GLY A 245 0.69 35.29 -18.40
CA GLY A 245 -0.09 36.41 -17.88
C GLY A 245 0.81 37.36 -17.09
N THR A 246 1.36 38.38 -17.75
CA THR A 246 1.95 39.54 -17.09
C THR A 246 0.83 40.43 -16.57
N GLY A 247 0.58 40.38 -15.26
CA GLY A 247 -0.41 41.21 -14.57
C GLY A 247 0.18 41.83 -13.32
N SER A 248 0.82 42.98 -13.50
CA SER A 248 1.25 43.92 -12.47
C SER A 248 0.07 44.41 -11.63
N VAL A 249 0.12 44.28 -10.30
CA VAL A 249 -0.31 45.34 -9.34
C VAL A 249 0.52 45.21 -8.06
N VAL A 250 1.43 46.16 -7.87
CA VAL A 250 2.12 46.43 -6.61
C VAL A 250 1.11 47.07 -5.66
N GLY A 251 0.58 46.27 -4.74
CA GLY A 251 -0.19 46.74 -3.59
C GLY A 251 0.54 46.32 -2.32
N SER A 252 1.33 47.21 -1.74
CA SER A 252 2.01 47.04 -0.46
C SER A 252 0.99 47.11 0.68
N GLY A 253 0.11 46.10 0.75
CA GLY A 253 -0.81 45.87 1.86
C GLY A 253 -0.19 44.84 2.81
N ALA A 254 -0.19 45.13 4.10
CA ALA A 254 0.32 44.23 5.14
C ALA A 254 -0.44 42.89 5.14
N VAL A 255 0.15 41.83 4.56
CA VAL A 255 -0.41 40.45 4.49
C VAL A 255 -0.01 39.59 5.70
N VAL A 256 0.44 40.20 6.81
CA VAL A 256 1.01 39.47 7.95
C VAL A 256 0.01 38.90 9.00
N PRO A 257 -1.32 39.20 9.06
CA PRO A 257 -2.13 38.74 10.20
C PRO A 257 -2.67 37.30 10.13
N LYS A 258 -2.50 36.56 9.02
CA LYS A 258 -3.15 35.22 8.89
C LYS A 258 -2.36 34.10 9.59
N GLN A 259 -1.04 34.10 9.46
CA GLN A 259 -0.17 33.04 9.95
C GLN A 259 -0.09 33.00 11.49
N GLU A 260 -0.06 34.17 12.13
CA GLU A 260 -0.01 34.29 13.60
C GLU A 260 -1.29 33.73 14.27
N ASN A 261 -2.43 33.81 13.59
CA ASN A 261 -3.69 33.29 14.12
C ASN A 261 -3.77 31.75 14.02
N GLU A 262 -3.21 31.16 12.97
CA GLU A 262 -3.16 29.70 12.78
C GLU A 262 -2.27 29.07 13.86
N GLU A 263 -1.06 29.59 14.08
CA GLU A 263 -0.13 29.07 15.09
C GLU A 263 -0.69 29.16 16.52
N LYS A 264 -1.35 30.28 16.87
CA LYS A 264 -2.02 30.42 18.17
C LYS A 264 -3.15 29.41 18.35
N GLN A 265 -3.85 29.05 17.28
CA GLN A 265 -4.91 28.04 17.31
C GLN A 265 -4.32 26.64 17.49
N GLU A 266 -3.22 26.32 16.80
CA GLU A 266 -2.48 25.05 16.96
C GLU A 266 -2.01 24.85 18.40
N ILE A 267 -1.36 25.86 18.99
CA ILE A 267 -0.90 25.81 20.38
C ILE A 267 -2.08 25.60 21.35
N ARG A 268 -3.23 26.22 21.08
CA ARG A 268 -4.43 26.03 21.90
C ARG A 268 -4.93 24.59 21.84
N ASN A 269 -4.97 23.99 20.65
CA ASN A 269 -5.38 22.59 20.46
C ASN A 269 -4.43 21.63 21.18
N LEU A 270 -3.12 21.83 21.05
CA LEU A 270 -2.11 21.02 21.75
C LEU A 270 -2.25 21.12 23.28
N LYS A 271 -2.50 22.33 23.80
CA LYS A 271 -2.72 22.54 25.24
C LYS A 271 -3.98 21.83 25.74
N GLU A 272 -5.03 21.76 24.92
CA GLU A 272 -6.23 21.00 25.25
C GLU A 272 -5.96 19.49 25.29
N GLN A 273 -5.25 18.97 24.28
CA GLN A 273 -4.86 17.56 24.23
C GLN A 273 -4.00 17.16 25.44
N LEU A 274 -3.03 17.99 25.81
CA LEU A 274 -2.20 17.76 27.00
C LEU A 274 -3.04 17.70 28.29
N ARG A 275 -4.10 18.50 28.42
CA ARG A 275 -5.01 18.43 29.58
C ARG A 275 -5.81 17.14 29.59
N ARG A 276 -6.28 16.66 28.44
CA ARG A 276 -7.02 15.40 28.32
C ARG A 276 -6.15 14.21 28.70
N LEU A 277 -4.91 14.15 28.20
CA LEU A 277 -3.97 13.08 28.58
C LEU A 277 -3.61 13.09 30.06
N LYS A 278 -3.39 14.26 30.67
CA LYS A 278 -3.18 14.36 32.13
C LYS A 278 -4.36 13.82 32.92
N LYS A 279 -5.59 14.03 32.44
CA LYS A 279 -6.78 13.45 33.07
C LYS A 279 -6.76 11.91 32.99
N VAL A 280 -6.35 11.34 31.86
CA VAL A 280 -6.18 9.88 31.72
C VAL A 280 -5.08 9.36 32.66
N GLU A 281 -3.97 10.08 32.78
CA GLU A 281 -2.88 9.78 33.72
C GLU A 281 -3.39 9.75 35.18
N ASP A 282 -4.12 10.77 35.60
CA ASP A 282 -4.73 10.86 36.93
C ASP A 282 -5.75 9.74 37.17
N GLU A 283 -6.50 9.34 36.14
CA GLU A 283 -7.45 8.23 36.22
C GLU A 283 -6.78 6.86 36.31
N LEU A 284 -5.56 6.70 35.80
CA LEU A 284 -4.75 5.48 35.94
C LEU A 284 -4.01 5.43 37.29
N ALA A 285 -3.79 6.59 37.92
CA ALA A 285 -3.13 6.68 39.23
C ALA A 285 -4.04 6.28 40.41
N LYS A 286 -5.36 6.35 40.24
CA LYS A 286 -6.38 5.94 41.21
C LYS A 286 -6.62 4.44 41.20
#